data_AF-A0A2S7QSP3-F1
#
_entry.id   AF-A0A2S7QSP3-F1
#
_cell.length_a   1.000
_cell.length_b   1.000
_cell.length_c   1.000
_cell.angle_alpha   90.00
_cell.angle_beta   90.00
_cell.angle_gamma   90.00
#
_symmetry.space_group_name_H-M   'P 1'
#
loop_
_entity.id
_entity.type
_entity.pdbx_description
1 polymer ?
#
loop_
_entity_poly.entity_id
_entity_poly.type
_entity_poly.pdbx_seq_one_letter_code
_entity_poly.pdbx_strand_id
1 'polypeptide(L)' 'MCDYTQVEFRCGHVRYTVRAWCTTYESTHRRCPPNVVAVEFRLDEKCG' A
#
# COMPACT_ATOMS: atom_id res chain seq x y z
N MET A 1 -4.34 11.40 5.36
CA MET A 1 -4.51 10.16 4.57
C MET A 1 -3.35 9.25 4.92
N CYS A 2 -3.52 7.93 4.92
CA CYS A 2 -2.41 7.02 5.24
C CYS A 2 -1.57 6.81 3.99
N ASP A 3 -0.26 6.68 4.18
CA ASP A 3 0.67 6.49 3.08
C ASP A 3 0.77 5.02 2.73
N TYR A 4 0.64 4.71 1.45
CA TYR A 4 0.73 3.38 0.89
C TYR A 4 1.84 3.32 -0.14
N THR A 5 2.51 2.17 -0.17
CA THR A 5 3.35 1.73 -1.27
C THR A 5 2.54 0.79 -2.14
N GLN A 6 2.42 1.12 -3.42
CA GLN A 6 1.87 0.21 -4.43
C GLN A 6 2.96 -0.78 -4.83
N VAL A 7 2.66 -2.07 -4.80
CA VAL A 7 3.57 -3.14 -5.19
C VAL A 7 2.95 -3.88 -6.37
N GLU A 8 3.58 -3.78 -7.52
CA GLU A 8 3.18 -4.46 -8.74
C GLU A 8 4.01 -5.74 -8.91
N PHE A 9 3.32 -6.87 -8.96
CA PHE A 9 3.96 -8.19 -9.09
C PHE A 9 4.07 -8.59 -10.56
N ARG A 10 4.96 -9.55 -10.85
CA ARG A 10 5.11 -10.12 -12.20
C ARG A 10 3.81 -10.62 -12.82
N CYS A 11 2.91 -11.14 -11.99
CA CYS A 11 1.60 -11.65 -12.41
C CYS A 11 0.58 -10.56 -12.76
N GLY A 12 0.95 -9.28 -12.70
CA GLY A 12 0.07 -8.14 -12.96
C GLY A 12 -0.84 -7.78 -11.78
N HIS A 13 -0.75 -8.51 -10.66
CA HIS A 13 -1.44 -8.13 -9.44
C HIS A 13 -0.78 -6.92 -8.79
N VAL A 14 -1.62 -6.05 -8.24
CA VAL A 14 -1.20 -4.86 -7.51
C VAL A 14 -1.64 -4.99 -6.05
N ARG A 15 -0.72 -4.78 -5.11
CA ARG A 15 -1.03 -4.69 -3.67
C ARG A 15 -0.67 -3.32 -3.12
N TYR A 16 -1.43 -2.88 -2.13
CA TYR A 16 -1.16 -1.66 -1.41
C TYR A 16 -0.69 -2.02 0.00
N THR A 17 0.57 -1.75 0.29
CA THR A 17 1.18 -1.97 1.60
C THR A 17 1.22 -0.63 2.33
N VAL A 18 0.75 -0.59 3.56
CA VAL A 18 0.86 0.64 4.36
C VAL A 18 2.32 0.92 4.67
N ARG A 19 2.74 2.13 4.35
CA ARG A 19 4.05 2.69 4.71
C ARG A 19 3.97 3.52 5.99
N ALA A 20 2.94 4.35 6.11
CA ALA A 20 2.69 5.15 7.32
C ALA A 20 1.20 5.28 7.58
N TRP A 21 0.80 5.05 8.83
CA TRP A 21 -0.56 5.34 9.28
C TRP A 21 -0.70 6.84 9.52
N CYS A 22 -1.88 7.40 9.20
CA CYS A 22 -2.20 8.74 9.65
C CYS A 22 -2.74 8.71 11.08
N THR A 23 -2.59 9.81 11.81
CA THR A 23 -3.06 9.98 13.19
C THR A 23 -4.55 9.67 13.37
N THR A 24 -5.38 9.96 12.36
CA THR A 24 -6.79 9.58 12.36
C THR A 24 -6.98 8.06 12.40
N TYR A 25 -6.20 7.31 11.63
CA TYR A 25 -6.27 5.85 11.66
C TYR A 25 -5.80 5.30 13.00
N GLU A 26 -4.73 5.84 13.57
CA GLU A 26 -4.25 5.41 14.89
C GLU A 26 -5.28 5.64 16.00
N SER A 27 -6.02 6.75 15.90
CA SER A 27 -7.07 7.07 16.88
C SER A 27 -8.36 6.29 16.67
N THR A 28 -8.83 6.14 15.42
CA THR A 28 -10.17 5.61 15.14
C THR A 28 -10.17 4.21 14.55
N HIS A 29 -9.01 3.68 14.12
CA HIS A 29 -8.85 2.46 13.32
C HIS A 29 -9.77 2.41 12.09
N ARG A 30 -10.10 3.58 11.52
CA ARG A 30 -10.98 3.69 10.34
C ARG A 30 -10.12 3.83 9.11
N ARG A 31 -10.39 3.02 8.08
CA ARG A 31 -9.67 3.09 6.81
C ARG A 31 -9.87 4.47 6.18
N CYS A 32 -8.74 5.12 5.94
CA CYS A 32 -8.58 6.36 5.21
C CYS A 32 -8.53 6.05 3.68
N PRO A 33 -8.83 7.03 2.80
CA PRO A 33 -8.44 6.93 1.40
C PRO A 33 -6.93 6.71 1.29
N PRO A 34 -6.45 5.81 0.41
CA PRO A 34 -5.03 5.53 0.28
C PRO A 34 -4.31 6.68 -0.42
N ASN A 35 -3.22 7.15 0.17
CA ASN A 35 -2.27 8.05 -0.46
C ASN A 35 -1.09 7.22 -0.99
N VAL A 36 -1.00 6.99 -2.29
CA VAL A 36 0.12 6.23 -2.87
C VAL A 36 1.35 7.12 -2.98
N VAL A 37 2.36 6.86 -2.16
CA VAL A 37 3.59 7.67 -2.10
C VAL A 37 4.78 7.00 -2.79
N ALA A 38 4.66 5.73 -3.12
CA ALA A 38 5.71 4.94 -3.78
C ALA A 38 5.10 3.82 -4.61
N VAL A 39 5.77 3.44 -5.70
CA VAL A 39 5.44 2.29 -6.53
C VAL A 39 6.68 1.40 -6.63
N GLU A 40 6.55 0.13 -6.25
CA GLU A 40 7.60 -0.88 -6.30
C GLU A 40 7.21 -1.98 -7.30
N PHE A 41 8.17 -2.36 -8.15
CA PHE A 41 7.97 -3.40 -9.16
C PHE A 41 8.69 -4.67 -8.72
N ARG A 42 7.92 -5.67 -8.31
CA ARG A 42 8.41 -7.01 -7.98
C ARG A 42 8.14 -7.96 -9.12
N LEU A 43 8.88 -7.74 -10.20
CA LEU A 43 8.78 -8.51 -11.45
C LEU A 43 9.36 -9.93 -11.36
N ASP A 44 10.01 -10.27 -10.25
CA ASP A 44 10.51 -11.63 -10.00
C ASP A 44 9.57 -12.44 -9.10
N GLU A 45 8.72 -11.78 -8.31
CA GLU A 45 7.82 -12.44 -7.36
C GLU A 45 6.40 -12.64 -7.94
N LYS A 46 5.80 -13.80 -7.65
CA LYS A 46 4.34 -13.99 -7.81
C LYS A 46 3.63 -13.44 -6.58
N CYS A 47 2.40 -12.94 -6.75
CA CYS A 47 1.59 -12.58 -5.60
C CYS A 47 1.28 -13.84 -4.76
N GLY A 48 1.47 -13.76 -3.43
CA GLY A 48 1.20 -14.83 -2.48
C GLY A 48 0.24 -14.40 -1.39
#